data_AF-A0A1Q7NHA8-F1
#
_entry.id   AF-A0A1Q7NHA8-F1
#
_cell.length_a   1.000
_cell.length_b   1.000
_cell.length_c   1.000
_cell.angle_alpha   90.00
_cell.angle_beta   90.00
_cell.angle_gamma   90.00
#
_symmetry.space_group_name_H-M   'P 1'
#
loop_
_entity.id
_entity.type
_entity.pdbx_description
1 polymer ?
#
loop_
_entity_poly.entity_id
_entity_poly.type
_entity_poly.pdbx_seq_one_letter_code
_entity_poly.pdbx_strand_id
1 'polypeptide(L)'
;MAAMKTLALIEEIIATYQRHGWKLQRVLLHPATRAEINQQARELLKEARFVDADFDALWFARPSHHGREAWELRLLAQQPYALFEAFEPDETEAEKEEARCETENRMREHAAQS
;
A
#
# COMPACT_ATOMS: atom_id res chain seq x y z
N MET A 1 -6.34 -19.65 8.78
CA MET A 1 -6.00 -20.02 7.39
C MET A 1 -6.05 -18.84 6.41
N ALA A 2 -6.86 -17.80 6.65
CA ALA A 2 -6.87 -16.58 5.83
C ALA A 2 -5.55 -15.79 5.91
N ALA A 3 -5.02 -15.53 7.11
CA ALA A 3 -3.77 -14.80 7.33
C ALA A 3 -2.55 -15.32 6.55
N MET A 4 -2.37 -16.66 6.48
CA MET A 4 -1.25 -17.26 5.76
C MET A 4 -1.36 -17.04 4.25
N LYS A 5 -2.58 -17.00 3.70
CA LYS A 5 -2.80 -16.64 2.30
C LYS A 5 -2.52 -15.16 2.06
N THR A 6 -2.91 -14.29 3.00
CA THR A 6 -2.65 -12.85 2.93
C THR A 6 -1.14 -12.56 2.93
N LEU A 7 -0.34 -13.22 3.77
CA LEU A 7 1.10 -13.00 3.81
C LEU A 7 1.82 -13.43 2.53
N ALA A 8 1.50 -14.62 2.01
CA ALA A 8 2.07 -15.10 0.76
C ALA A 8 1.71 -14.18 -0.42
N LEU A 9 0.47 -13.67 -0.45
CA LEU A 9 0.02 -12.69 -1.43
C LEU A 9 0.78 -11.36 -1.31
N ILE A 10 0.94 -10.85 -0.08
CA ILE A 10 1.70 -9.63 0.19
C ILE A 10 3.15 -9.78 -0.31
N GLU A 11 3.80 -10.91 -0.02
CA GLU A 11 5.17 -11.19 -0.46
C GLU A 11 5.27 -11.21 -1.99
N GLU A 12 4.34 -11.88 -2.67
CA GLU A 12 4.30 -11.93 -4.14
C GLU A 12 4.08 -10.55 -4.77
N ILE A 13 3.17 -9.75 -4.21
CA ILE A 13 2.92 -8.38 -4.66
C ILE A 13 4.19 -7.54 -4.46
N ILE A 14 4.79 -7.53 -3.27
CA ILE A 14 6.00 -6.77 -2.99
C ILE A 14 7.12 -7.16 -3.95
N ALA A 15 7.38 -8.46 -4.12
CA ALA A 15 8.42 -8.96 -5.01
C ALA A 15 8.18 -8.52 -6.47
N THR A 16 6.92 -8.52 -6.91
CA THR A 16 6.54 -8.06 -8.25
C THR A 16 6.79 -6.57 -8.41
N TYR A 17 6.38 -5.75 -7.45
CA TYR A 17 6.51 -4.29 -7.49
C TYR A 17 7.98 -3.86 -7.44
N GLN A 18 8.78 -4.49 -6.57
CA GLN A 18 10.21 -4.23 -6.45
C GLN A 18 10.97 -4.48 -7.76
N ARG A 19 10.61 -5.52 -8.53
CA ARG A 19 11.20 -5.79 -9.86
C ARG A 19 10.97 -4.64 -10.85
N HIS A 20 9.90 -3.86 -10.66
CA HIS A 20 9.56 -2.71 -11.47
C HIS A 20 9.98 -1.37 -10.84
N GLY A 21 10.83 -1.40 -9.80
CA GLY A 21 11.40 -0.22 -9.16
C GLY A 21 10.48 0.45 -8.13
N TRP A 22 9.32 -0.13 -7.85
CA TRP A 22 8.45 0.35 -6.78
C TRP A 22 8.98 -0.06 -5.41
N LYS A 23 8.84 0.83 -4.44
CA LYS A 23 9.24 0.61 -3.06
C LYS A 23 8.02 0.65 -2.16
N LEU A 24 7.87 -0.36 -1.31
CA LEU A 24 6.83 -0.36 -0.28
C LEU A 24 7.14 0.76 0.72
N GLN A 25 6.18 1.65 0.97
CA GLN A 25 6.31 2.75 1.92
C GLN A 25 5.45 2.53 3.15
N ARG A 26 4.21 2.07 2.96
CA ARG A 26 3.26 1.86 4.07
C ARG A 26 2.43 0.61 3.86
N VAL A 27 2.00 0.04 4.98
CA VAL A 27 1.09 -1.09 5.04
C VAL A 27 -0.12 -0.63 5.85
N LEU A 28 -1.26 -0.51 5.20
CA LEU A 28 -2.53 -0.25 5.87
C LEU A 28 -3.14 -1.58 6.21
N LEU A 29 -3.46 -1.81 7.48
CA LEU A 29 -4.06 -3.06 7.91
C LEU A 29 -5.22 -2.81 8.85
N HIS A 30 -6.25 -3.64 8.70
CA HIS A 30 -7.27 -3.79 9.71
C HIS A 30 -6.64 -4.25 11.03
N PRO A 31 -7.04 -3.70 12.19
CA PRO A 31 -6.48 -4.11 13.49
C PRO A 31 -6.55 -5.62 13.74
N ALA A 32 -7.61 -6.27 13.24
CA ALA A 32 -7.74 -7.73 13.29
C ALA A 32 -6.66 -8.44 12.46
N THR A 33 -6.43 -8.02 11.20
CA THR A 33 -5.37 -8.56 10.34
C THR A 33 -3.99 -8.28 10.92
N ARG A 34 -3.79 -7.08 11.48
CA ARG A 34 -2.53 -6.68 12.14
C ARG A 34 -2.22 -7.55 13.35
N ALA A 35 -3.22 -7.97 14.12
CA ALA A 35 -3.04 -8.88 15.25
C ALA A 35 -2.61 -10.29 14.80
N GLU A 36 -2.96 -10.69 13.58
CA GLU A 36 -2.58 -11.97 12.98
C GLU A 36 -1.18 -11.94 12.31
N ILE A 37 -0.58 -10.74 12.15
CA ILE A 37 0.78 -10.58 11.61
C ILE A 37 1.81 -11.12 12.61
N ASN A 38 2.38 -12.27 12.24
CA ASN A 38 3.44 -12.95 12.97
C ASN A 38 4.82 -12.26 12.77
N GLN A 39 5.83 -12.74 13.48
CA GLN A 39 7.18 -12.17 13.43
C GLN A 39 7.81 -12.21 12.02
N GLN A 40 7.56 -13.26 11.24
CA GLN A 40 8.06 -13.38 9.87
C GLN A 40 7.48 -12.30 8.95
N ALA A 41 6.19 -12.02 9.09
CA ALA A 41 5.52 -10.95 8.35
C ALA A 41 6.03 -9.56 8.75
N ARG A 42 6.38 -9.37 10.03
CA ARG A 42 7.03 -8.12 10.49
C ARG A 42 8.41 -7.92 9.87
N GLU A 43 9.20 -8.99 9.71
CA GLU A 43 10.51 -8.90 9.05
C GLU A 43 10.38 -8.57 7.56
N LEU A 44 9.41 -9.16 6.86
CA LEU A 44 9.13 -8.86 5.45
C LEU A 44 8.75 -7.38 5.25
N LEU A 45 7.98 -6.82 6.18
CA LEU A 45 7.41 -5.48 6.11
C LEU A 45 8.20 -4.44 6.91
N LYS A 46 9.40 -4.77 7.39
CA LYS A 46 10.17 -3.96 8.33
C LYS A 46 10.54 -2.56 7.81
N GLU A 47 10.67 -2.42 6.49
CA GLU A 47 11.02 -1.15 5.85
C GLU A 47 9.80 -0.24 5.66
N ALA A 48 8.59 -0.77 5.84
CA ALA A 48 7.35 -0.06 5.64
C ALA A 48 6.72 0.38 6.96
N ARG A 49 6.08 1.54 6.94
CA ARG A 49 5.32 2.03 8.09
C ARG A 49 3.96 1.32 8.17
N PHE A 50 3.69 0.69 9.30
CA PHE A 50 2.35 0.16 9.60
C PHE A 50 1.40 1.29 9.99
N VAL A 51 0.22 1.28 9.39
CA VAL A 51 -0.87 2.23 9.66
C VAL A 51 -2.13 1.41 9.92
N ASP A 52 -2.81 1.70 11.02
CA ASP A 52 -4.12 1.11 11.28
C ASP A 52 -5.15 1.74 10.33
N ALA A 53 -5.91 0.91 9.64
CA ALA A 53 -6.94 1.31 8.69
C ALA A 53 -8.12 0.35 8.75
N ASP A 54 -9.25 0.70 8.15
CA ASP A 54 -10.43 -0.18 8.14
C ASP A 54 -10.37 -1.24 7.01
N PHE A 55 -9.28 -1.26 6.24
CA PHE A 55 -9.05 -2.15 5.11
C PHE A 55 -7.58 -2.54 5.02
N ASP A 56 -7.29 -3.64 4.33
CA ASP A 56 -5.94 -4.15 4.13
C ASP A 56 -5.41 -3.70 2.75
N ALA A 57 -4.33 -2.91 2.73
CA ALA A 57 -3.74 -2.38 1.50
C ALA A 57 -2.24 -2.07 1.65
N LEU A 58 -1.56 -1.94 0.50
CA LEU A 58 -0.14 -1.63 0.40
C LEU A 58 0.08 -0.34 -0.38
N TRP A 59 0.83 0.60 0.20
CA TRP A 59 1.31 1.80 -0.48
C TRP A 59 2.69 1.57 -1.07
N PHE A 60 2.79 1.75 -2.38
CA PHE A 60 4.05 1.75 -3.11
C PHE A 60 4.36 3.14 -3.62
N ALA A 61 5.64 3.51 -3.60
CA ALA A 61 6.14 4.71 -4.25
C ALA A 61 7.23 4.33 -5.26
N ARG A 62 7.24 4.98 -6.41
CA ARG A 62 8.29 4.83 -7.41
C ARG A 62 8.77 6.21 -7.85
N PRO A 63 10.07 6.52 -7.67
CA PRO A 63 10.65 7.68 -8.32
C PRO A 63 10.64 7.45 -9.84
N SER A 64 10.24 8.48 -10.58
CA SER A 64 10.19 8.48 -12.04
C SER A 64 11.24 9.44 -12.61
N HIS A 65 11.41 9.41 -13.94
CA HIS A 65 12.33 10.30 -14.62
C HIS A 65 11.94 11.77 -14.39
N HIS A 66 12.93 12.66 -14.30
CA HIS A 66 12.78 14.11 -14.09
C HIS A 66 12.24 14.54 -12.70
N GLY A 67 12.43 13.74 -11.65
CA GLY A 67 12.05 14.11 -10.28
C GLY A 67 10.56 13.93 -9.98
N ARG A 68 9.80 13.39 -10.93
CA ARG A 68 8.43 12.95 -10.72
C ARG A 68 8.37 11.76 -9.79
N GLU A 69 7.27 11.63 -9.08
CA GLU A 69 7.04 10.49 -8.20
C GLU A 69 5.68 9.87 -8.54
N ALA A 70 5.55 8.57 -8.42
CA ALA A 70 4.27 7.89 -8.59
C ALA A 70 3.97 7.09 -7.34
N TRP A 71 2.76 7.22 -6.80
CA TRP A 71 2.27 6.42 -5.69
C TRP A 71 1.16 5.50 -6.17
N GLU A 72 1.15 4.28 -5.64
CA GLU A 72 0.09 3.31 -5.91
C GLU A 72 -0.39 2.68 -4.61
N LEU A 73 -1.71 2.74 -4.40
CA LEU A 73 -2.38 2.07 -3.30
C LEU A 73 -3.04 0.80 -3.81
N ARG A 74 -2.54 -0.35 -3.38
CA ARG A 74 -3.01 -1.67 -3.81
C ARG A 74 -3.86 -2.32 -2.72
N LEU A 75 -5.12 -2.62 -3.02
CA LEU A 75 -6.02 -3.34 -2.10
C LEU A 75 -5.65 -4.82 -2.03
N LEU A 76 -5.62 -5.36 -0.80
CA LEU A 76 -5.42 -6.79 -0.53
C LEU A 76 -6.78 -7.48 -0.42
N ALA A 77 -7.48 -7.61 -1.55
CA ALA A 77 -8.77 -8.27 -1.63
C ALA A 77 -8.77 -9.40 -2.68
N GLN A 78 -9.82 -10.21 -2.69
CA GLN A 78 -10.02 -11.25 -3.72
C GLN A 78 -10.10 -10.65 -5.12
N GLN A 79 -10.69 -9.45 -5.25
CA GLN A 79 -10.71 -8.70 -6.49
C GLN A 79 -9.53 -7.71 -6.49
N PRO A 80 -8.62 -7.78 -7.48
CA PRO A 80 -7.49 -6.86 -7.54
C PRO A 80 -7.98 -5.45 -7.87
N TYR A 81 -7.73 -4.52 -6.97
CA TYR A 81 -8.04 -3.11 -7.15
C TYR A 81 -6.85 -2.26 -6.71
N ALA A 82 -6.52 -1.23 -7.50
CA ALA A 82 -5.43 -0.32 -7.23
C ALA A 82 -5.81 1.11 -7.64
N LEU A 83 -5.35 2.07 -6.86
CA LEU A 83 -5.41 3.48 -7.19
C LEU A 83 -3.99 4.00 -7.42
N PHE A 84 -3.83 4.86 -8.41
CA PHE A 84 -2.53 5.39 -8.84
C PHE A 84 -2.59 6.91 -8.85
N GLU A 85 -1.59 7.54 -8.27
CA GLU A 85 -1.39 8.98 -8.26
C GLU A 85 0.02 9.28 -8.78
N ALA A 86 0.15 10.29 -9.63
CA ALA A 86 1.44 10.74 -10.15
C ALA A 86 1.65 12.20 -9.78
N PHE A 87 2.86 12.47 -9.30
CA PHE A 87 3.27 13.76 -8.79
C PHE A 87 4.36 14.38 -9.67
N GLU A 88 4.23 15.66 -9.94
CA GLU A 88 5.22 16.52 -10.57
C GLU A 88 6.29 16.95 -9.55
N PRO A 89 7.52 17.29 -10.00
CA PRO A 89 8.64 17.57 -9.10
C PRO A 89 8.48 18.84 -8.25
N ASP A 90 7.57 19.74 -8.64
CA ASP A 90 7.25 20.98 -7.94
C ASP A 90 6.13 20.83 -6.90
N GLU A 91 5.47 19.67 -6.84
CA GLU A 91 4.48 19.39 -5.80
C GLU A 91 5.13 19.26 -4.43
N THR A 92 4.56 19.99 -3.48
CA THR A 92 4.99 20.00 -2.09
C THR A 92 4.59 18.72 -1.37
N GLU A 93 5.30 18.41 -0.29
CA GLU A 93 4.95 17.26 0.55
C GLU A 93 3.54 17.36 1.15
N ALA A 94 3.01 18.58 1.34
CA ALA A 94 1.65 18.80 1.82
C ALA A 94 0.60 18.39 0.77
N GLU A 95 0.82 18.74 -0.50
CA GLU A 95 -0.05 18.35 -1.63
C GLU A 95 -0.05 16.82 -1.81
N LYS A 96 1.13 16.20 -1.73
CA LYS A 96 1.24 14.72 -1.79
C LYS A 96 0.52 14.04 -0.62
N GLU A 97 0.65 14.59 0.59
CA GLU A 97 -0.03 14.09 1.79
C GLU A 97 -1.55 14.19 1.66
N GLU A 98 -2.06 15.30 1.10
CA GLU A 98 -3.48 15.50 0.81
C GLU A 98 -3.98 14.49 -0.21
N ALA A 99 -3.32 14.36 -1.36
CA ALA A 99 -3.66 13.38 -2.40
C ALA A 99 -3.67 11.94 -1.85
N ARG A 100 -2.77 11.62 -0.90
CA ARG A 100 -2.79 10.32 -0.23
C ARG A 100 -4.02 10.12 0.61
N CYS A 101 -4.38 11.12 1.44
CA CYS A 101 -5.57 11.05 2.27
C CYS A 101 -6.83 10.86 1.40
N GLU A 102 -6.92 11.58 0.28
CA GLU A 102 -8.01 11.43 -0.68
C GLU A 102 -8.03 10.02 -1.31
N THR A 103 -6.87 9.50 -1.69
CA THR A 103 -6.75 8.16 -2.28
C THR A 103 -7.11 7.06 -1.29
N GLU A 104 -6.67 7.18 -0.04
CA GLU A 104 -7.05 6.27 1.05
C GLU A 104 -8.56 6.31 1.31
N ASN A 105 -9.19 7.49 1.25
CA ASN A 105 -10.64 7.61 1.40
C ASN A 105 -11.39 6.93 0.25
N ARG A 106 -10.99 7.16 -1.01
CA ARG A 106 -11.57 6.47 -2.18
C ARG A 106 -11.44 4.95 -2.08
N MET A 107 -10.28 4.47 -1.62
CA MET A 107 -10.04 3.05 -1.39
C MET A 107 -10.95 2.49 -0.28
N ARG A 108 -11.11 3.23 0.82
CA ARG A 108 -12.03 2.85 1.90
C ARG A 108 -13.46 2.71 1.39
N GLU A 109 -13.94 3.67 0.61
CA GLU A 109 -15.28 3.63 0.03
C GLU A 109 -15.47 2.42 -0.89
N HIS A 110 -14.45 2.08 -1.70
CA HIS A 110 -14.50 0.90 -2.57
C HIS A 110 -14.48 -0.41 -1.76
N ALA A 111 -13.63 -0.49 -0.73
CA ALA A 111 -13.53 -1.65 0.14
C ALA A 111 -14.81 -1.88 0.96
N ALA A 112 -15.52 -0.82 1.34
CA ALA A 112 -16.80 -0.92 2.05
C ALA A 112 -17.97 -1.36 1.15
N GLN A 113 -17.85 -1.20 -0.17
CA GLN A 113 -18.88 -1.57 -1.16
C GLN A 113 -18.68 -2.97 -1.75
N SER A 114 -17.51 -3.59 -1.54
CA SER A 114 -17.12 -4.90 -2.10
C SER A 114 -17.30 -6.03 -1.10
#